data_AF-U9UGP8-F1
#
_entry.id   AF-U9UGP8-F1
#
_cell.length_a   1.000
_cell.length_b   1.000
_cell.length_c   1.000
_cell.angle_alpha   90.00
_cell.angle_beta   90.00
_cell.angle_gamma   90.00
#
_symmetry.space_group_name_H-M   'P 1'
#
loop_
_entity.id
_entity.type
_entity.pdbx_description
1 polymer ?
#
loop_
_entity_poly.entity_id
_entity_poly.type
_entity_poly.pdbx_seq_one_letter_code
_entity_poly.pdbx_strand_id
1 'polypeptide(L)'
;MDLPRYEGNIHPDEWICNIQKFDYYWRAKYGLGYLDIAISLVDATIKLPDDIFTGEELRNALKEDISFTIFKNTNKRKLQSLKYNLERNGGDTSKFVSTFLSCNGNDKDWIFRHSKFENYDGSLKSNDTINLSIKKTKWCIELIHGGS
;
A
#
# COMPACT_ATOMS: atom_id res chain seq x y z
N MET A 1 -21.59 5.86 -5.96
CA MET A 1 -20.27 5.28 -5.67
C MET A 1 -20.25 5.00 -4.20
N ASP A 2 -19.98 3.76 -3.81
CA ASP A 2 -19.69 3.44 -2.42
C ASP A 2 -18.29 3.98 -2.11
N LEU A 3 -18.22 4.84 -1.10
CA LEU A 3 -16.96 5.46 -0.68
C LEU A 3 -16.18 4.44 0.14
N PRO A 4 -14.90 4.18 -0.17
CA PRO A 4 -14.11 3.24 0.59
C PRO A 4 -13.84 3.82 1.98
N ARG A 5 -14.48 3.25 3.01
CA ARG A 5 -14.19 3.60 4.41
C ARG A 5 -12.81 3.11 4.81
N TYR A 6 -12.15 3.83 5.70
CA TYR A 6 -10.89 3.38 6.29
C TYR A 6 -11.17 2.57 7.56
N GLU A 7 -10.99 1.26 7.46
CA GLU A 7 -11.18 0.32 8.58
C GLU A 7 -9.85 -0.30 9.04
N GLY A 8 -8.72 0.29 8.66
CA GLY A 8 -7.39 -0.25 8.96
C GLY A 8 -6.99 -1.48 8.14
N ASN A 9 -7.76 -1.87 7.12
CA ASN A 9 -7.52 -3.05 6.28
C ASN A 9 -6.69 -2.77 5.01
N ILE A 10 -6.29 -1.51 4.81
CA ILE A 10 -5.53 -1.00 3.66
C ILE A 10 -4.44 -0.06 4.17
N HIS A 11 -3.35 0.07 3.42
CA HIS A 11 -2.28 0.98 3.77
C HIS A 11 -2.76 2.45 3.69
N PRO A 12 -2.52 3.31 4.71
CA PRO A 12 -2.99 4.70 4.73
C PRO A 12 -2.62 5.50 3.47
N ASP A 13 -1.38 5.38 2.99
CA ASP A 13 -0.92 6.08 1.76
C ASP A 13 -1.73 5.67 0.51
N GLU A 14 -2.07 4.39 0.39
CA GLU A 14 -2.83 3.87 -0.76
C GLU A 14 -4.29 4.33 -0.70
N TRP A 15 -4.88 4.26 0.50
CA TRP A 15 -6.24 4.70 0.72
C TRP A 15 -6.39 6.21 0.49
N ILE A 16 -5.51 7.05 1.05
CA ILE A 16 -5.52 8.50 0.84
C ILE A 16 -5.37 8.84 -0.64
N CYS A 17 -4.45 8.19 -1.36
CA CYS A 17 -4.28 8.38 -2.80
C CYS A 17 -5.57 8.05 -3.58
N ASN A 18 -6.29 7.00 -3.19
CA ASN A 18 -7.56 6.65 -3.80
C ASN A 18 -8.65 7.70 -3.53
N ILE A 19 -8.72 8.26 -2.32
CA ILE A 19 -9.66 9.34 -1.98
C ILE A 19 -9.33 10.61 -2.78
N GLN A 20 -8.06 10.97 -2.90
CA GLN A 20 -7.58 12.15 -3.62
C GLN A 20 -7.98 12.16 -5.11
N LYS A 21 -8.11 11.00 -5.76
CA LYS A 21 -8.55 10.92 -7.17
C LYS A 21 -9.91 11.56 -7.42
N PHE A 22 -10.75 11.64 -6.39
CA PHE A 22 -12.10 12.19 -6.48
C PHE A 22 -12.20 13.62 -5.95
N ASP A 23 -11.09 14.22 -5.53
CA ASP A 23 -11.02 15.56 -4.95
C ASP A 23 -11.73 16.63 -5.80
N TYR A 24 -11.49 16.62 -7.12
CA TYR A 24 -12.17 17.53 -8.05
C TYR A 24 -13.69 17.41 -7.98
N TYR A 25 -14.20 16.18 -8.01
CA TYR A 25 -15.64 15.92 -7.96
C TYR A 25 -16.25 16.41 -6.65
N TRP A 26 -15.54 16.21 -5.54
CA TRP A 26 -15.99 16.62 -4.22
C TRP A 26 -16.02 18.11 -4.01
N ARG A 27 -14.96 18.81 -4.45
CA ARG A 27 -14.93 20.28 -4.41
C ARG A 27 -16.09 20.86 -5.22
N ALA A 28 -16.36 20.31 -6.40
CA ALA A 28 -17.46 20.77 -7.26
C ALA A 28 -18.85 20.49 -6.67
N LYS A 29 -19.04 19.36 -5.98
CA LYS A 29 -20.36 18.93 -5.50
C LYS A 29 -20.70 19.43 -4.09
N TYR A 30 -19.73 19.46 -3.19
CA TYR A 30 -19.95 19.72 -1.77
C TYR A 30 -19.14 20.91 -1.23
N GLY A 31 -18.22 21.47 -2.02
CA GLY A 31 -17.32 22.53 -1.56
C GLY A 31 -16.29 22.07 -0.52
N LEU A 32 -16.14 20.75 -0.34
CA LEU A 32 -15.21 20.14 0.61
C LEU A 32 -13.94 19.67 -0.09
N GLY A 33 -12.80 19.77 0.59
CA GLY A 33 -11.56 19.18 0.12
C GLY A 33 -11.53 17.67 0.37
N TYR A 34 -10.61 16.95 -0.30
CA TYR A 34 -10.42 15.53 -0.04
C TYR A 34 -10.14 15.21 1.43
N LEU A 35 -9.51 16.13 2.18
CA LEU A 35 -9.15 15.90 3.59
C LEU A 35 -10.38 15.79 4.48
N ASP A 36 -11.32 16.73 4.36
CA ASP A 36 -12.58 16.73 5.14
C ASP A 36 -13.36 15.43 4.89
N ILE A 37 -13.37 14.99 3.63
CA ILE A 37 -14.03 13.75 3.22
C ILE A 37 -13.29 12.54 3.76
N ALA A 38 -11.95 12.52 3.67
CA ALA A 38 -11.17 11.42 4.21
C ALA A 38 -11.42 11.27 5.72
N ILE A 39 -11.36 12.35 6.50
CA ILE A 39 -11.66 12.32 7.94
C ILE A 39 -13.05 11.75 8.20
N SER A 40 -14.06 12.15 7.42
CA SER A 40 -15.45 11.64 7.55
C SER A 40 -15.62 10.15 7.19
N LEU A 41 -14.65 9.57 6.47
CA LEU A 41 -14.68 8.18 6.00
C LEU A 41 -13.85 7.23 6.87
N VAL A 42 -13.14 7.75 7.88
CA VAL A 42 -12.44 6.93 8.86
C VAL A 42 -13.46 6.28 9.78
N ASP A 43 -13.31 4.99 10.03
CA ASP A 43 -14.17 4.27 10.96
C ASP A 43 -14.09 4.88 12.37
N ALA A 44 -15.24 5.07 13.01
CA ALA A 44 -15.33 5.74 14.32
C ALA A 44 -14.59 5.00 15.44
N THR A 45 -14.22 3.73 15.26
CA THR A 45 -13.38 2.98 16.19
C THR A 45 -11.93 3.46 16.20
N ILE A 46 -11.47 4.11 15.13
CA ILE A 46 -10.14 4.71 15.00
C ILE A 46 -10.21 6.14 15.51
N LYS A 47 -9.53 6.40 16.64
CA LYS A 47 -9.53 7.71 17.27
C LYS A 47 -8.52 8.63 16.59
N LEU A 48 -9.02 9.61 15.86
CA LEU A 48 -8.19 10.65 15.26
C LEU A 48 -7.99 11.81 16.26
N PRO A 49 -6.83 12.50 16.22
CA PRO A 49 -6.65 13.80 16.83
C PRO A 49 -7.64 14.84 16.28
N ASP A 50 -7.97 15.85 17.10
CA ASP A 50 -8.89 16.92 16.74
C ASP A 50 -8.28 17.93 15.75
N ASP A 51 -6.95 17.95 15.62
CA ASP A 51 -6.15 18.98 14.93
C ASP A 51 -5.44 18.45 13.66
N ILE A 52 -6.17 17.72 12.82
CA ILE A 52 -5.67 17.27 11.51
C ILE A 52 -5.98 18.31 10.43
N PHE A 53 -4.95 18.99 9.92
CA PHE A 53 -5.08 20.02 8.87
C PHE A 53 -4.45 19.60 7.54
N THR A 54 -3.66 18.54 7.54
CA THR A 54 -2.94 18.06 6.36
C THR A 54 -3.13 16.56 6.14
N GLY A 55 -2.95 16.14 4.88
CA GLY A 55 -2.96 14.71 4.55
C GLY A 55 -1.80 13.94 5.20
N GLU A 56 -0.69 14.61 5.51
CA GLU A 56 0.43 14.00 6.23
C GLU A 56 0.09 13.71 7.70
N GLU A 57 -0.55 14.65 8.38
CA GLU A 57 -1.04 14.45 9.75
C GLU A 57 -2.07 13.33 9.80
N LEU A 58 -3.04 13.31 8.87
CA LEU A 58 -4.02 12.22 8.77
C LEU A 58 -3.31 10.87 8.60
N ARG A 59 -2.39 10.79 7.64
CA ARG A 59 -1.61 9.58 7.37
C ARG A 59 -0.84 9.12 8.60
N ASN A 60 -0.21 10.03 9.34
CA ASN A 60 0.55 9.69 10.54
C ASN A 60 -0.37 9.18 11.64
N ALA A 61 -1.49 9.87 11.89
CA ALA A 61 -2.51 9.43 12.86
C ALA A 61 -3.04 8.02 12.54
N LEU A 62 -3.34 7.74 11.26
CA LEU A 62 -3.76 6.40 10.84
C LEU A 62 -2.67 5.34 11.01
N LYS A 63 -1.39 5.70 10.93
CA LYS A 63 -0.26 4.78 11.16
C LYS A 63 0.03 4.52 12.64
N GLU A 64 -0.32 5.47 13.51
CA GLU A 64 -0.17 5.34 14.97
C GLU A 64 -1.25 4.46 15.58
N ASP A 65 -2.41 4.34 14.93
CA ASP A 65 -3.50 3.48 15.39
C ASP A 65 -3.12 1.98 15.39
N ILE A 66 -3.69 1.25 16.36
CA ILE A 66 -3.43 -0.18 16.54
C ILE A 66 -3.88 -1.03 15.34
N SER A 67 -4.90 -0.59 14.59
CA SER A 67 -5.38 -1.27 13.40
C SER A 67 -4.29 -1.38 12.33
N PHE A 68 -3.49 -0.32 12.13
CA PHE A 68 -2.39 -0.35 11.18
C PHE A 68 -1.29 -1.34 11.59
N THR A 69 -1.01 -1.44 12.89
CA THR A 69 -0.08 -2.45 13.42
C THR A 69 -0.60 -3.88 13.17
N ILE A 70 -1.89 -4.12 13.41
CA ILE A 70 -2.54 -5.42 13.15
C ILE A 70 -2.49 -5.77 11.66
N PHE A 71 -2.75 -4.79 10.79
CA PHE A 71 -2.63 -4.92 9.33
C PHE A 71 -1.22 -5.33 8.92
N LYS A 72 -0.18 -4.59 9.34
CA LYS A 72 1.23 -4.94 9.07
C LYS A 72 1.57 -6.35 9.52
N ASN A 73 1.21 -6.71 10.75
CA ASN A 73 1.51 -8.04 11.31
C ASN A 73 0.79 -9.16 10.57
N THR A 74 -0.46 -8.94 10.17
CA THR A 74 -1.25 -9.90 9.41
C THR A 74 -0.67 -10.10 8.01
N ASN A 75 -0.35 -9.03 7.32
CA ASN A 75 0.26 -9.11 5.99
C ASN A 75 1.67 -9.69 6.03
N LYS A 76 2.47 -9.39 7.05
CA LYS A 76 3.76 -10.04 7.28
C LYS A 76 3.62 -11.56 7.39
N ARG A 77 2.66 -12.06 8.17
CA ARG A 77 2.38 -13.51 8.27
C ARG A 77 1.94 -14.09 6.93
N LYS A 78 1.03 -13.41 6.22
CA LYS A 78 0.60 -13.81 4.87
C LYS A 78 1.77 -13.91 3.91
N LEU A 79 2.63 -12.88 3.85
CA LEU A 79 3.83 -12.85 3.01
C LEU A 79 4.82 -13.96 3.35
N GLN A 80 5.06 -14.23 4.64
CA GLN A 80 5.91 -15.35 5.07
C GLN A 80 5.37 -16.72 4.64
N SER A 81 4.04 -16.85 4.57
CA SER A 81 3.39 -18.07 4.08
C SER A 81 3.19 -18.12 2.56
N LEU A 82 3.42 -17.00 1.86
CA LEU A 82 3.16 -16.87 0.43
C LEU A 82 4.21 -17.64 -0.35
N LYS A 83 3.79 -18.75 -0.97
CA LYS A 83 4.65 -19.58 -1.81
C LYS A 83 4.38 -19.26 -3.28
N TYR A 84 5.45 -19.03 -4.04
CA TYR A 84 5.36 -18.93 -5.48
C TYR A 84 5.38 -20.32 -6.11
N ASN A 85 4.35 -20.64 -6.89
CA ASN A 85 4.29 -21.83 -7.72
C ASN A 85 4.37 -21.40 -9.18
N LEU A 86 5.23 -22.07 -9.96
CA LEU A 86 5.38 -21.84 -11.39
C LEU A 86 4.12 -22.24 -12.16
N GLU A 87 3.78 -21.53 -13.23
CA GLU A 87 2.61 -21.84 -14.07
C GLU A 87 2.67 -23.25 -14.67
N ARG A 88 3.85 -23.69 -15.12
CA ARG A 88 4.06 -25.06 -15.61
C ARG A 88 3.80 -26.16 -14.58
N ASN A 89 3.79 -25.80 -13.29
CA ASN A 89 3.48 -26.69 -12.18
C ASN A 89 2.03 -26.45 -11.65
N GLY A 90 1.18 -25.80 -12.43
CA GLY A 90 -0.20 -25.45 -12.04
C GLY A 90 -0.31 -24.22 -11.14
N GLY A 91 0.73 -23.39 -11.06
CA GLY A 91 0.70 -22.11 -10.34
C GLY A 91 0.00 -21.00 -11.11
N ASP A 92 -0.23 -19.87 -10.42
CA ASP A 92 -0.85 -18.68 -10.98
C ASP A 92 -0.02 -17.45 -10.60
N THR A 93 0.79 -16.98 -11.56
CA THR A 93 1.67 -15.83 -11.35
C THR A 93 0.88 -14.56 -11.08
N SER A 94 -0.24 -14.35 -11.77
CA SER A 94 -1.09 -13.15 -11.60
C SER A 94 -1.68 -13.09 -10.19
N LYS A 95 -2.18 -14.23 -9.70
CA LYS A 95 -2.69 -14.35 -8.32
C LYS A 95 -1.60 -14.16 -7.29
N PHE A 96 -0.39 -14.69 -7.53
CA PHE A 96 0.75 -14.45 -6.64
C PHE A 96 1.11 -12.96 -6.59
N VAL A 97 1.27 -12.30 -7.75
CA VAL A 97 1.65 -10.89 -7.85
C VAL A 97 0.59 -9.99 -7.22
N SER A 98 -0.69 -10.20 -7.51
CA SER A 98 -1.78 -9.43 -6.90
C SER A 98 -1.84 -9.59 -5.38
N THR A 99 -1.67 -10.82 -4.87
CA THR A 99 -1.61 -11.09 -3.43
C THR A 99 -0.40 -10.41 -2.78
N PHE A 100 0.78 -10.49 -3.43
CA PHE A 100 2.01 -9.88 -2.95
C PHE A 100 1.87 -8.36 -2.86
N LEU A 101 1.40 -7.71 -3.93
CA LEU A 101 1.20 -6.26 -3.96
C LEU A 101 0.18 -5.80 -2.90
N SER A 102 -0.93 -6.51 -2.76
CA SER A 102 -1.94 -6.20 -1.75
C SER A 102 -1.42 -6.32 -0.31
N CYS A 103 -0.57 -7.31 -0.02
CA CYS A 103 -0.01 -7.50 1.32
C CYS A 103 1.15 -6.53 1.62
N ASN A 104 1.95 -6.18 0.61
CA ASN A 104 3.08 -5.28 0.79
C ASN A 104 2.62 -3.82 0.99
N GLY A 105 1.49 -3.45 0.37
CA GLY A 105 1.11 -2.04 0.24
C GLY A 105 2.23 -1.23 -0.41
N ASN A 106 2.33 0.05 -0.03
CA ASN A 106 3.44 0.93 -0.41
C ASN A 106 4.60 0.92 0.59
N ASP A 107 4.64 -0.06 1.50
CA ASP A 107 5.66 -0.12 2.55
C ASP A 107 6.97 -0.66 1.95
N LYS A 108 8.05 0.12 2.06
CA LYS A 108 9.35 -0.16 1.40
C LYS A 108 10.13 -1.28 2.08
N ASP A 109 9.61 -1.79 3.18
CA ASP A 109 10.23 -2.85 3.99
C ASP A 109 10.34 -4.17 3.20
N TRP A 110 9.47 -4.42 2.21
CA TRP A 110 9.54 -5.63 1.38
C TRP A 110 9.76 -5.29 -0.09
N ILE A 111 10.91 -5.71 -0.61
CA ILE A 111 11.27 -5.60 -2.03
C ILE A 111 11.37 -7.02 -2.58
N PHE A 112 10.62 -7.31 -3.64
CA PHE A 112 10.78 -8.54 -4.41
C PHE A 112 12.10 -8.46 -5.18
N ARG A 113 13.09 -9.28 -4.82
CA ARG A 113 14.35 -9.39 -5.58
C ARG A 113 14.40 -10.75 -6.26
N HIS A 114 14.49 -10.73 -7.59
CA HIS A 114 14.78 -11.91 -8.39
C HIS A 114 16.28 -11.93 -8.72
N SER A 115 17.03 -12.86 -8.13
CA SER A 115 18.47 -12.99 -8.38
C SER A 115 18.72 -13.80 -9.66
N LYS A 116 18.67 -13.14 -10.82
CA LYS A 116 19.45 -13.42 -12.05
C LYS A 116 18.90 -12.54 -13.19
N PHE A 117 19.63 -11.48 -13.53
CA PHE A 117 19.29 -10.54 -14.61
C PHE A 117 20.38 -10.51 -15.70
N GLU A 118 20.99 -11.66 -15.99
CA GLU A 118 21.84 -11.80 -17.18
C GLU A 118 21.22 -12.91 -18.04
N ASN A 119 20.52 -12.48 -19.10
CA ASN A 119 19.83 -13.27 -20.14
C ASN A 119 18.42 -13.77 -19.76
N TYR A 120 17.38 -12.96 -20.02
CA TYR A 120 15.98 -13.30 -19.74
C TYR A 120 15.07 -13.14 -20.97
N ASP A 121 14.31 -14.20 -21.29
CA ASP A 121 13.24 -14.25 -22.30
C ASP A 121 11.82 -14.19 -21.68
N GLY A 122 11.73 -13.92 -20.37
CA GLY A 122 10.48 -13.77 -19.64
C GLY A 122 10.02 -15.02 -18.87
N SER A 123 10.75 -16.15 -18.90
CA SER A 123 10.33 -17.39 -18.22
C SER A 123 11.26 -17.86 -17.08
N LEU A 124 10.66 -18.28 -15.96
CA LEU A 124 11.36 -18.90 -14.81
C LEU A 124 11.62 -20.39 -15.06
N LYS A 125 12.84 -20.88 -14.75
CA LYS A 125 13.29 -22.25 -15.03
C LYS A 125 13.30 -23.12 -13.76
N SER A 126 13.53 -24.42 -13.95
CA SER A 126 13.63 -25.37 -12.81
C SER A 126 14.89 -25.09 -12.01
N ASN A 127 14.78 -25.14 -10.68
CA ASN A 127 15.82 -24.83 -9.70
C ASN A 127 16.13 -23.34 -9.49
N ASP A 128 15.25 -22.44 -9.94
CA ASP A 128 15.35 -21.02 -9.57
C ASP A 128 15.03 -20.85 -8.07
N THR A 129 15.98 -20.25 -7.34
CA THR A 129 15.85 -19.97 -5.89
C THR A 129 15.43 -18.51 -5.71
N ILE A 130 14.24 -18.29 -5.14
CA ILE A 130 13.73 -16.95 -4.85
C ILE A 130 14.23 -16.53 -3.47
N ASN A 131 15.20 -15.61 -3.44
CA ASN A 131 15.74 -15.06 -2.20
C ASN A 131 15.00 -13.78 -1.81
N LEU A 132 14.15 -13.86 -0.78
CA LEU A 132 13.53 -12.70 -0.15
C LEU A 132 14.55 -12.05 0.81
N SER A 133 14.97 -10.81 0.53
CA SER A 133 15.85 -10.06 1.43
C SER A 133 15.33 -8.64 1.68
N ILE A 134 15.34 -8.23 2.95
CA ILE A 134 14.89 -6.92 3.42
C ILE A 134 16.06 -5.93 3.26
N LYS A 135 15.86 -4.85 2.50
CA LYS A 135 16.75 -3.68 2.53
C LYS A 135 15.96 -2.46 2.97
N LYS A 136 16.35 -1.85 4.10
CA LYS A 136 15.95 -0.49 4.44
C LYS A 136 16.55 0.46 3.40
N THR A 137 15.72 1.06 2.55
CA THR A 137 16.15 2.16 1.69
C THR A 137 15.26 3.39 1.91
N LYS A 138 15.92 4.49 2.28
CA LYS A 138 15.38 5.79 2.62
C LYS A 138 15.11 6.60 1.35
N TRP A 139 13.88 6.68 0.87
CA TRP A 139 13.51 7.59 -0.23
C TRP A 139 12.03 7.97 -0.22
N CYS A 140 11.67 9.17 0.24
CA CYS A 140 10.44 9.89 -0.14
C CYS A 140 10.56 11.37 0.26
N ILE A 141 11.45 12.13 -0.39
CA ILE A 141 11.32 13.60 -0.52
C ILE A 141 12.02 14.02 -1.83
N GLU A 142 11.51 13.71 -3.03
CA GLU A 142 11.95 14.38 -4.28
C GLU A 142 10.81 14.45 -5.32
N LEU A 143 9.60 14.86 -4.91
CA LEU A 143 8.55 15.29 -5.86
C LEU A 143 7.92 16.64 -5.50
N ILE A 144 8.67 17.51 -4.84
CA ILE A 144 8.36 18.94 -4.74
C ILE A 144 9.70 19.65 -4.86
N HIS A 145 10.11 20.03 -6.08
CA HIS A 145 10.97 21.17 -6.44
C HIS A 145 11.14 21.12 -7.98
N GLY A 146 10.02 21.32 -8.67
CA GLY A 146 9.97 21.59 -10.10
C GLY A 146 9.03 22.78 -10.30
N GLY A 147 9.55 23.98 -10.05
CA GLY A 147 8.76 25.21 -10.12
C GLY A 147 9.49 26.38 -9.47
N SER A 148 10.46 26.93 -10.18
CA SER A 148 10.85 28.34 -10.10
C SER A 148 11.11 28.81 -11.52
#